data_AF-A0A444V4W0-F1
#
_entry.id   AF-A0A444V4W0-F1
#
_cell.length_a   1.000
_cell.length_b   1.000
_cell.length_c   1.000
_cell.angle_alpha   90.00
_cell.angle_beta   90.00
_cell.angle_gamma   90.00
#
_symmetry.space_group_name_H-M   'P 1'
#
loop_
_entity.id
_entity.type
_entity.pdbx_description
1 polymer ?
#
loop_
_entity_poly.entity_id
_entity_poly.type
_entity_poly.pdbx_seq_one_letter_code
_entity_poly.pdbx_strand_id
1 'polypeptide(L)'
;MIKNIYMYLEYDMSKIGTPVTCWDTVYGNLILFYFFLLGVVNTISKLTKTCTLRLTTDKLYFILSDKVANGGVSMWCELSQGNFFDEFQLEGVSTEHNEIYMDLAAENLSRALKTAHNAKSLKIKLTNKHCPCITVAVELPSLSRVSRVVTHDIPVGVIPKKLWNDFKEPSVPDFDVSDLKTYFLLDE
;
A
#
# COMPACT_ATOMS: atom_id res chain seq x y z
N MET A 1 -7.00 -18.44 -11.47
CA MET A 1 -7.90 -17.95 -10.41
C MET A 1 -7.00 -17.35 -9.35
N ILE A 2 -7.08 -16.05 -9.08
CA ILE A 2 -6.19 -15.41 -8.09
C ILE A 2 -6.55 -16.00 -6.73
N LYS A 3 -5.55 -16.53 -6.05
CA LYS A 3 -5.72 -17.06 -4.70
C LYS A 3 -5.52 -15.91 -3.70
N ASN A 4 -6.09 -16.09 -2.52
CA ASN A 4 -6.31 -14.99 -1.59
C ASN A 4 -4.99 -14.27 -1.21
N ILE A 5 -5.04 -12.94 -1.15
CA ILE A 5 -3.96 -12.14 -0.56
C ILE A 5 -4.42 -11.70 0.84
N TYR A 6 -3.57 -11.94 1.84
CA TYR A 6 -3.78 -11.50 3.20
C TYR A 6 -2.60 -10.66 3.65
N MET A 7 -2.87 -9.41 4.00
CA MET A 7 -1.93 -8.52 4.65
C MET A 7 -2.55 -8.08 5.97
N TYR A 8 -1.88 -8.40 7.07
CA TYR A 8 -2.32 -8.07 8.40
C TYR A 8 -1.30 -7.17 9.09
N LEU A 9 -1.80 -6.04 9.58
CA LEU A 9 -1.08 -5.05 10.37
C LEU A 9 -1.87 -4.86 11.66
N GLU A 10 -1.39 -5.37 12.79
CA GLU A 10 -2.01 -5.14 14.09
C GLU A 10 -1.34 -3.96 14.79
N TYR A 11 -2.08 -2.87 15.01
CA TYR A 11 -1.52 -1.65 15.58
C TYR A 11 -2.27 -1.18 16.83
N ASP A 12 -1.65 -1.28 18.01
CA ASP A 12 -2.29 -0.88 19.26
C ASP A 12 -2.18 0.64 19.56
N MET A 13 -3.19 1.40 19.13
CA MET A 13 -3.31 2.84 19.40
C MET A 13 -3.41 3.20 20.89
N SER A 14 -3.77 2.28 21.80
CA SER A 14 -3.88 2.61 23.24
C SER A 14 -2.54 2.98 23.85
N LYS A 15 -1.44 2.63 23.18
CA LYS A 15 -0.07 2.95 23.57
C LYS A 15 0.41 4.33 23.11
N ILE A 16 -0.33 5.04 22.25
CA ILE A 16 0.04 6.41 21.78
C ILE A 16 0.03 7.45 22.90
N GLY A 17 -0.84 7.29 23.90
CA GLY A 17 -0.86 8.14 25.08
C GLY A 17 0.14 7.73 26.17
N THR A 18 0.91 6.65 25.95
CA THR A 18 1.90 6.19 26.94
C THR A 18 3.24 6.90 26.69
N PRO A 19 3.98 7.25 27.76
CA PRO A 19 5.26 7.94 27.64
C PRO A 19 6.22 7.18 26.72
N VAL A 20 7.06 7.94 25.99
CA VAL A 20 7.94 7.51 24.90
C VAL A 20 8.92 6.37 25.26
N THR A 21 8.97 5.99 26.53
CA THR A 21 9.83 4.95 27.09
C THR A 21 9.28 3.52 26.96
N CYS A 22 8.02 3.33 26.52
CA CYS A 22 7.40 2.00 26.38
C CYS A 22 7.19 1.55 24.91
N TRP A 23 7.66 2.32 23.94
CA TRP A 23 7.66 1.89 22.54
C TRP A 23 8.79 0.89 22.32
N ASP A 24 8.49 -0.40 22.33
CA ASP A 24 9.43 -1.36 21.75
C ASP A 24 9.63 -1.01 20.26
N THR A 25 10.85 -1.21 19.74
CA THR A 25 11.26 -0.85 18.37
C THR A 25 10.26 -1.29 17.29
N VAL A 26 9.58 -2.42 17.51
CA VAL A 26 8.56 -2.99 16.64
C VAL A 26 7.34 -2.07 16.50
N TYR A 27 6.77 -1.55 17.59
CA TYR A 27 5.61 -0.67 17.54
C TYR A 27 5.95 0.69 16.91
N GLY A 28 7.15 1.21 17.16
CA GLY A 28 7.63 2.44 16.51
C GLY A 28 7.71 2.29 14.99
N ASN A 29 8.23 1.17 14.50
CA ASN A 29 8.34 0.89 13.06
C ASN A 29 6.96 0.78 12.39
N LEU A 30 5.97 0.20 13.07
CA LEU A 30 4.62 0.04 12.52
C LEU A 30 3.86 1.37 12.36
N ILE A 31 4.04 2.29 13.31
CA ILE A 31 3.44 3.64 13.25
C ILE A 31 4.04 4.44 12.11
N LEU A 32 5.37 4.45 12.05
CA LEU A 32 6.10 5.14 11.00
C LEU A 32 5.69 4.61 9.64
N PHE A 33 5.49 3.29 9.52
CA PHE A 33 4.97 2.68 8.30
C PHE A 33 3.56 3.14 7.94
N TYR A 34 2.62 3.18 8.90
CA TYR A 34 1.27 3.67 8.63
C TYR A 34 1.29 5.12 8.13
N PHE A 35 2.02 6.01 8.81
CA PHE A 35 2.11 7.42 8.41
C PHE A 35 2.81 7.56 7.06
N PHE A 36 3.85 6.77 6.80
CA PHE A 36 4.52 6.74 5.51
C PHE A 36 3.57 6.29 4.40
N LEU A 37 2.89 5.15 4.58
CA LEU A 37 1.92 4.60 3.64
C LEU A 37 0.79 5.60 3.35
N LEU A 38 0.24 6.21 4.40
CA LEU A 38 -0.79 7.23 4.27
C LEU A 38 -0.28 8.46 3.50
N GLY A 39 0.95 8.90 3.76
CA GLY A 39 1.59 10.01 3.07
C GLY A 39 1.82 9.73 1.58
N VAL A 40 2.32 8.53 1.25
CA VAL A 40 2.50 8.06 -0.12
C VAL A 40 1.15 8.02 -0.85
N VAL A 41 0.14 7.35 -0.30
CA VAL A 41 -1.16 7.21 -0.96
C VAL A 41 -1.89 8.55 -1.10
N ASN A 42 -1.77 9.47 -0.12
CA ASN A 42 -2.32 10.82 -0.23
C ASN A 42 -1.62 11.66 -1.30
N THR A 43 -0.32 11.47 -1.49
CA THR A 43 0.43 12.14 -2.56
C THR A 43 -0.03 11.60 -3.92
N ILE A 44 -0.09 10.27 -4.05
CA ILE A 44 -0.56 9.59 -5.26
C ILE A 44 -1.98 10.05 -5.61
N SER A 45 -2.90 10.14 -4.65
CA SER A 45 -4.30 10.53 -4.92
C SER A 45 -4.45 11.97 -5.41
N LYS A 46 -3.47 12.83 -5.14
CA LYS A 46 -3.41 14.20 -5.68
C LYS A 46 -2.79 14.26 -7.08
N LEU A 47 -1.92 13.31 -7.42
CA LEU A 47 -1.22 13.24 -8.70
C LEU A 47 -2.03 12.51 -9.77
N THR A 48 -2.74 11.44 -9.40
CA THR A 48 -3.51 10.60 -10.33
C THR A 48 -4.86 10.17 -9.76
N LYS A 49 -5.78 9.85 -10.66
CA LYS A 49 -7.04 9.16 -10.32
C LYS A 49 -6.82 7.69 -10.01
N THR A 50 -5.89 7.04 -10.72
CA THR A 50 -5.66 5.58 -10.69
C THR A 50 -4.20 5.26 -10.39
N CYS A 51 -3.96 4.37 -9.43
CA CYS A 51 -2.63 3.91 -9.08
C CYS A 51 -2.49 2.42 -9.40
N THR A 52 -1.32 2.02 -9.89
CA THR A 52 -0.97 0.60 -10.04
C THR A 52 -0.28 0.12 -8.77
N LEU A 53 -0.83 -0.92 -8.16
CA LEU A 53 -0.24 -1.63 -7.04
C LEU A 53 0.34 -2.95 -7.55
N ARG A 54 1.64 -3.16 -7.34
CA ARG A 54 2.29 -4.46 -7.54
C ARG A 54 2.62 -5.04 -6.17
N LEU A 55 2.21 -6.28 -5.96
CA LEU A 55 2.51 -7.05 -4.75
C LEU A 55 3.40 -8.23 -5.12
N THR A 56 4.49 -8.41 -4.37
CA THR A 56 5.37 -9.58 -4.43
C THR A 56 5.36 -10.29 -3.08
N THR A 57 6.11 -11.38 -2.93
CA THR A 57 6.23 -12.10 -1.65
C THR A 57 6.87 -11.31 -0.51
N ASP A 58 7.60 -10.26 -0.85
CA ASP A 58 8.50 -9.54 0.03
C ASP A 58 8.28 -8.02 -0.01
N LYS A 59 7.60 -7.50 -1.03
CA LYS A 59 7.52 -6.07 -1.29
C LYS A 59 6.16 -5.67 -1.85
N LEU A 60 5.80 -4.43 -1.56
CA LEU A 60 4.69 -3.72 -2.18
C LEU A 60 5.26 -2.56 -3.00
N TYR A 61 4.65 -2.31 -4.15
CA TYR A 61 5.07 -1.29 -5.09
C TYR A 61 3.89 -0.43 -5.48
N PHE A 62 3.97 0.87 -5.24
CA PHE A 62 3.07 1.85 -5.84
C PHE A 62 3.73 2.43 -7.08
N ILE A 63 3.07 2.20 -8.22
CA ILE A 63 3.56 2.56 -9.54
C ILE A 63 2.59 3.57 -10.15
N LEU A 64 3.17 4.67 -10.57
CA LEU A 64 2.56 5.79 -11.23
C LEU A 64 3.32 5.98 -12.54
N SER A 65 2.63 5.77 -13.65
CA SER A 65 3.19 5.96 -14.99
C SER A 65 2.16 6.70 -15.82
N ASP A 66 2.12 8.03 -15.71
CA ASP A 66 1.31 8.83 -16.63
C ASP A 66 2.12 9.07 -17.91
N LYS A 67 1.77 8.38 -18.99
CA LYS A 67 2.41 8.54 -20.30
C LYS A 67 1.66 9.60 -21.09
N VAL A 68 1.83 10.86 -20.71
CA VAL A 68 1.33 11.99 -21.52
C VAL A 68 2.45 12.45 -22.45
N ALA A 69 2.12 12.79 -23.69
CA ALA A 69 3.08 13.10 -24.76
C ALA A 69 4.07 14.24 -24.43
N ASN A 70 3.78 15.10 -23.44
CA ASN A 70 4.60 16.25 -23.03
C ASN A 70 4.71 16.39 -21.49
N GLY A 71 5.34 15.44 -20.79
CA GLY A 71 5.72 15.63 -19.37
C GLY A 71 4.71 15.07 -18.35
N GLY A 72 4.50 13.75 -18.38
CA GLY A 72 3.73 13.06 -17.34
C GLY A 72 4.56 12.76 -16.09
N VAL A 73 3.92 12.73 -14.92
CA VAL A 73 4.58 12.40 -13.66
C VAL A 73 4.74 10.87 -13.56
N SER A 74 5.97 10.42 -13.33
CA SER A 74 6.26 9.04 -12.95
C SER A 74 6.67 8.97 -11.48
N MET A 75 6.17 7.96 -10.77
CA MET A 75 6.55 7.70 -9.39
C MET A 75 6.64 6.20 -9.18
N TRP A 76 7.73 5.79 -8.53
CA TRP A 76 7.98 4.43 -8.10
C TRP A 76 8.22 4.45 -6.59
N CYS A 77 7.32 3.86 -5.82
CA CYS A 77 7.49 3.71 -4.37
C CYS A 77 7.52 2.23 -4.02
N GLU A 78 8.67 1.80 -3.49
CA GLU A 78 8.88 0.45 -2.97
C GLU A 78 8.71 0.45 -1.45
N LEU A 79 8.00 -0.56 -0.94
CA LEU A 79 7.81 -0.85 0.47
C LEU A 79 8.21 -2.30 0.72
N SER A 80 9.30 -2.51 1.46
CA SER A 80 9.69 -3.86 1.89
C SER A 80 8.81 -4.33 3.04
N GLN A 81 8.28 -5.55 3.02
CA GLN A 81 7.41 -6.06 4.09
C GLN A 81 8.14 -6.23 5.43
N GLY A 82 9.48 -6.40 5.38
CA GLY A 82 10.31 -6.73 6.52
C GLY A 82 10.16 -5.67 7.60
N ASN A 83 9.51 -6.04 8.70
CA ASN A 83 9.21 -5.26 9.92
C ASN A 83 7.85 -4.55 9.99
N PHE A 84 6.97 -4.68 8.99
CA PHE A 84 5.67 -3.99 9.02
C PHE A 84 4.51 -4.94 9.25
N PHE A 85 4.42 -6.05 8.53
CA PHE A 85 3.28 -6.95 8.60
C PHE A 85 3.51 -8.06 9.62
N ASP A 86 2.55 -8.24 10.53
CA ASP A 86 2.52 -9.40 11.42
C ASP A 86 2.25 -10.68 10.63
N GLU A 87 1.42 -10.58 9.59
CA GLU A 87 1.16 -11.66 8.65
C GLU A 87 1.08 -11.09 7.22
N PHE A 88 1.91 -11.62 6.34
CA PHE A 88 1.87 -11.33 4.91
C PHE A 88 1.84 -12.64 4.13
N GLN A 89 0.73 -12.88 3.43
CA GLN A 89 0.56 -14.04 2.56
C GLN A 89 0.11 -13.56 1.18
N LEU A 90 0.91 -13.91 0.18
CA LEU A 90 0.59 -13.70 -1.22
C LEU A 90 0.68 -15.03 -1.96
N GLU A 91 -0.44 -15.42 -2.56
CA GLU A 91 -0.51 -16.52 -3.49
C GLU A 91 -0.92 -16.01 -4.88
N GLY A 92 0.09 -15.81 -5.70
CA GLY A 92 0.04 -15.33 -7.07
C GLY A 92 -0.63 -16.30 -8.03
N VAL A 93 -0.65 -15.92 -9.31
CA VAL A 93 -1.30 -16.70 -10.37
C VAL A 93 -0.53 -18.01 -10.66
N SER A 94 0.78 -18.05 -10.38
CA SER A 94 1.64 -19.23 -10.55
C SER A 94 2.80 -19.23 -9.54
N THR A 95 3.28 -20.42 -9.16
CA THR A 95 4.44 -20.60 -8.26
C THR A 95 5.73 -19.98 -8.78
N GLU A 96 5.88 -19.86 -10.10
CA GLU A 96 7.06 -19.28 -10.76
C GLU A 96 7.00 -17.75 -10.86
N HIS A 97 5.80 -17.16 -10.74
CA HIS A 97 5.58 -15.71 -10.85
C HIS A 97 4.62 -15.31 -9.73
N ASN A 98 5.16 -15.27 -8.51
CA ASN A 98 4.39 -14.96 -7.30
C ASN A 98 4.24 -13.44 -7.13
N GLU A 99 3.71 -12.79 -8.17
CA GLU A 99 3.44 -11.35 -8.19
C GLU A 99 2.02 -11.10 -8.67
N ILE A 100 1.43 -9.99 -8.23
CA ILE A 100 0.09 -9.55 -8.64
C ILE A 100 0.14 -8.06 -8.92
N TYR A 101 -0.28 -7.67 -10.12
CA TYR A 101 -0.41 -6.28 -10.55
C TYR A 101 -1.89 -5.93 -10.65
N MET A 102 -2.26 -4.79 -10.07
CA MET A 102 -3.64 -4.34 -10.09
C MET A 102 -3.72 -2.82 -10.12
N ASP A 103 -4.75 -2.29 -10.77
CA ASP A 103 -5.09 -0.88 -10.76
C ASP A 103 -6.25 -0.60 -9.82
N LEU A 104 -6.19 0.52 -9.11
CA LEU A 104 -7.27 0.96 -8.24
C LEU A 104 -7.35 2.48 -8.18
N ALA A 105 -8.51 2.99 -7.78
CA ALA A 105 -8.68 4.42 -7.56
C ALA A 105 -7.92 4.86 -6.31
N ALA A 106 -6.90 5.73 -6.49
CA ALA A 106 -6.02 6.17 -5.41
C ALA A 106 -6.77 6.88 -4.28
N GLU A 107 -7.79 7.67 -4.63
CA GLU A 107 -8.64 8.38 -3.67
C GLU A 107 -9.44 7.42 -2.77
N ASN A 108 -9.88 6.27 -3.29
CA ASN A 108 -10.60 5.28 -2.48
C ASN A 108 -9.67 4.62 -1.46
N LEU A 109 -8.43 4.33 -1.85
CA LEU A 109 -7.41 3.81 -0.93
C LEU A 109 -7.03 4.85 0.13
N SER A 110 -6.81 6.11 -0.28
CA SER A 110 -6.56 7.22 0.64
C SER A 110 -7.66 7.32 1.69
N ARG A 111 -8.93 7.31 1.27
CA ARG A 111 -10.08 7.40 2.18
C ARG A 111 -10.15 6.21 3.14
N ALA A 112 -9.93 4.99 2.65
CA ALA A 112 -9.93 3.80 3.49
C ALA A 112 -8.80 3.86 4.55
N LEU A 113 -7.57 4.20 4.15
CA LEU A 113 -6.44 4.30 5.08
C LEU A 113 -6.59 5.42 6.12
N LYS A 114 -7.26 6.55 5.78
CA LYS A 114 -7.57 7.62 6.75
C LYS A 114 -8.44 7.13 7.91
N THR A 115 -9.32 6.15 7.68
CA THR A 115 -10.15 5.59 8.76
C THR A 115 -9.33 4.80 9.78
N ALA A 116 -8.13 4.34 9.38
CA ALA A 116 -7.24 3.59 10.26
C ALA A 116 -6.42 4.46 11.21
N HIS A 117 -6.49 5.80 11.12
CA HIS A 117 -5.70 6.72 11.95
C HIS A 117 -5.86 6.46 13.45
N ASN A 118 -7.04 6.01 13.88
CA ASN A 118 -7.32 5.69 15.27
C ASN A 118 -7.63 4.21 15.49
N ALA A 119 -7.17 3.30 14.63
CA ALA A 119 -7.56 1.90 14.68
C ALA A 119 -6.63 1.03 15.54
N LYS A 120 -7.21 0.00 16.17
CA LYS A 120 -6.52 -1.09 16.86
C LYS A 120 -5.88 -2.10 15.90
N SER A 121 -6.46 -2.27 14.71
CA SER A 121 -5.91 -3.17 13.70
C SER A 121 -6.35 -2.76 12.31
N LEU A 122 -5.48 -3.05 11.34
CA LEU A 122 -5.69 -2.81 9.92
C LEU A 122 -5.43 -4.13 9.17
N LYS A 123 -6.46 -4.62 8.49
CA LYS A 123 -6.38 -5.85 7.69
C LYS A 123 -6.73 -5.53 6.25
N ILE A 124 -5.80 -5.78 5.35
CA ILE A 124 -5.97 -5.57 3.92
C ILE A 124 -6.02 -6.93 3.24
N LYS A 125 -7.07 -7.19 2.48
CA LYS A 125 -7.29 -8.46 1.79
C LYS A 125 -7.64 -8.24 0.34
N LEU A 126 -7.11 -9.06 -0.57
CA LEU A 126 -7.69 -9.16 -1.90
C LEU A 126 -8.82 -10.18 -1.85
N THR A 127 -10.05 -9.73 -2.10
CA THR A 127 -11.24 -10.58 -2.13
C THR A 127 -11.85 -10.57 -3.52
N ASN A 128 -12.49 -11.67 -3.91
CA ASN A 128 -13.26 -11.74 -5.14
C ASN A 128 -14.73 -12.01 -4.78
N LYS A 129 -15.51 -10.93 -4.67
CA LYS A 129 -16.94 -11.00 -4.37
C LYS A 129 -17.72 -11.04 -5.68
N HIS A 130 -18.34 -9.92 -6.05
CA HIS A 130 -18.93 -9.71 -7.39
C HIS A 130 -17.88 -9.22 -8.40
N CYS A 131 -16.87 -8.50 -7.90
CA CYS A 131 -15.68 -8.10 -8.62
C CYS A 131 -14.45 -8.26 -7.68
N PRO A 132 -13.23 -8.31 -8.23
CA PRO A 132 -12.03 -8.27 -7.41
C PRO A 132 -11.93 -6.94 -6.68
N CYS A 133 -11.73 -6.99 -5.37
CA CYS A 133 -11.65 -5.83 -4.49
C CYS A 133 -10.52 -5.98 -3.47
N ILE A 134 -9.84 -4.87 -3.20
CA ILE A 134 -9.05 -4.72 -1.96
C ILE A 134 -10.02 -4.35 -0.84
N THR A 135 -10.21 -5.27 0.09
CA THR A 135 -10.98 -5.05 1.31
C THR A 135 -10.04 -4.55 2.42
N VAL A 136 -10.27 -3.34 2.89
CA VAL A 136 -9.59 -2.73 4.03
C VAL A 136 -10.53 -2.79 5.24
N ALA A 137 -10.26 -3.70 6.17
CA ALA A 137 -10.99 -3.85 7.42
C ALA A 137 -10.20 -3.18 8.56
N VAL A 138 -10.87 -2.27 9.24
CA VAL A 138 -10.29 -1.38 10.25
C VAL A 138 -11.03 -1.60 11.56
N GLU A 139 -10.34 -2.11 12.57
CA GLU A 139 -10.93 -2.28 13.90
C GLU A 139 -10.71 -1.02 14.72
N LEU A 140 -11.77 -0.30 15.05
CA LEU A 140 -11.71 0.92 15.85
C LEU A 140 -11.80 0.61 17.36
N PRO A 141 -11.14 1.42 18.21
CA PRO A 141 -11.30 1.36 19.63
C PRO A 141 -12.75 1.69 20.01
N SER A 142 -13.29 0.89 20.92
CA SER A 142 -14.64 1.04 21.45
C SER A 142 -14.58 1.07 22.97
N LEU A 143 -15.36 1.96 23.59
CA LEU A 143 -15.55 2.02 25.04
C LEU A 143 -16.52 0.93 25.56
N SER A 144 -17.19 0.22 24.65
CA SER A 144 -18.01 -0.96 24.97
C SER A 144 -17.22 -2.25 24.76
N ARG A 145 -17.69 -3.36 25.35
CA ARG A 145 -17.10 -4.71 25.18
C ARG A 145 -17.16 -5.26 23.74
N VAL A 146 -17.80 -4.56 22.81
CA VAL A 146 -17.94 -4.97 21.40
C VAL A 146 -17.05 -4.11 20.52
N SER A 147 -16.18 -4.74 19.73
CA SER A 147 -15.31 -4.04 18.78
C SER A 147 -16.11 -3.48 17.60
N ARG A 148 -15.69 -2.33 17.08
CA ARG A 148 -16.31 -1.69 15.91
C ARG A 148 -15.40 -1.91 14.71
N VAL A 149 -15.87 -2.63 13.70
CA VAL A 149 -15.09 -2.87 12.47
C VAL A 149 -15.69 -2.07 11.34
N VAL A 150 -14.89 -1.18 10.73
CA VAL A 150 -15.22 -0.46 9.51
C VAL A 150 -14.56 -1.17 8.34
N THR A 151 -15.35 -1.55 7.34
CA THR A 151 -14.84 -2.26 6.15
C THR A 151 -15.04 -1.41 4.91
N HIS A 152 -13.97 -1.23 4.14
CA HIS A 152 -13.99 -0.58 2.83
C HIS A 152 -13.65 -1.61 1.75
N ASP A 153 -14.55 -1.82 0.80
CA ASP A 153 -14.27 -2.63 -0.39
C ASP A 153 -13.91 -1.68 -1.54
N ILE A 154 -12.65 -1.74 -1.98
CA ILE A 154 -12.12 -0.92 -3.08
C ILE A 154 -12.03 -1.80 -4.33
N PRO A 155 -12.83 -1.55 -5.37
CA PRO A 155 -12.72 -2.28 -6.62
C PRO A 155 -11.33 -2.15 -7.22
N VAL A 156 -10.79 -3.26 -7.73
CA VAL A 156 -9.51 -3.27 -8.44
C VAL A 156 -9.66 -3.91 -9.82
N GLY A 157 -8.88 -3.45 -10.79
CA GLY A 157 -8.67 -4.19 -12.03
C GLY A 157 -7.40 -5.02 -11.90
N VAL A 158 -7.45 -6.29 -12.32
CA VAL A 158 -6.26 -7.14 -12.32
C VAL A 158 -5.56 -6.95 -13.66
N ILE A 159 -4.29 -6.55 -13.62
CA ILE A 159 -3.50 -6.32 -14.83
C ILE A 159 -3.00 -7.67 -15.37
N PRO A 160 -3.35 -8.05 -16.61
CA PRO A 160 -2.90 -9.29 -17.22
C PRO A 160 -1.37 -9.36 -17.36
N LYS A 161 -0.79 -10.54 -17.17
CA LYS A 161 0.67 -10.79 -17.24
C LYS A 161 1.36 -10.23 -18.48
N LYS A 162 0.69 -10.25 -19.64
CA LYS A 162 1.20 -9.71 -20.91
C LYS A 162 1.57 -8.22 -20.84
N LEU A 163 0.95 -7.46 -19.92
CA LEU A 163 1.19 -6.02 -19.74
C LEU A 163 2.21 -5.70 -18.64
N TRP A 164 2.68 -6.70 -17.87
CA TRP A 164 3.56 -6.43 -16.72
C TRP A 164 4.89 -5.78 -17.12
N ASN A 165 5.34 -5.98 -18.36
CA ASN A 165 6.56 -5.35 -18.86
C ASN A 165 6.48 -3.82 -18.91
N ASP A 166 5.28 -3.25 -18.94
CA ASP A 166 5.08 -1.79 -18.96
C ASP A 166 5.22 -1.14 -17.58
N PHE A 167 5.31 -1.95 -16.51
CA PHE A 167 5.34 -1.52 -15.11
C PHE A 167 6.68 -1.86 -14.45
N LYS A 168 7.77 -1.74 -15.20
CA LYS A 168 9.13 -1.93 -14.67
C LYS A 168 9.64 -0.64 -14.05
N GLU A 169 10.57 -0.80 -13.10
CA GLU A 169 11.29 0.31 -12.51
C GLU A 169 11.97 1.13 -13.62
N PRO A 170 11.79 2.46 -13.64
CA PRO A 170 12.47 3.31 -14.62
C PRO A 170 13.99 3.21 -14.44
N SER A 171 14.72 3.07 -15.55
CA SER A 171 16.18 3.12 -15.53
C SER A 171 16.62 4.55 -15.23
N VAL A 172 17.25 4.77 -14.08
CA VAL A 172 17.78 6.08 -13.69
C VAL A 172 19.00 6.40 -14.56
N PRO A 173 19.03 7.53 -15.27
CA PRO A 173 20.27 8.05 -15.83
C PRO A 173 21.24 8.41 -14.69
N ASP A 174 22.54 8.22 -14.92
CA ASP A 174 23.57 8.63 -13.96
C ASP A 174 23.55 10.17 -13.86
N PHE A 175 23.16 10.71 -12.71
CA PHE A 175 23.18 12.14 -12.43
C PHE A 175 24.18 12.42 -11.31
N ASP A 176 25.06 13.41 -11.52
CA ASP A 176 26.25 13.72 -10.70
C ASP A 176 25.98 14.23 -9.26
N VAL A 177 24.75 14.14 -8.74
CA VAL A 177 24.45 14.56 -7.35
C VAL A 177 23.69 13.46 -6.64
N SER A 178 24.46 12.59 -6.01
CA SER A 178 23.99 11.57 -5.07
C SER A 178 23.71 12.23 -3.72
N ASP A 179 22.45 12.52 -3.40
CA ASP A 179 21.86 12.36 -2.06
C ASP A 179 20.39 12.80 -2.05
N LEU A 180 19.49 11.83 -2.29
CA LEU A 180 18.17 11.65 -1.65
C LEU A 180 17.34 10.69 -2.53
N LYS A 181 17.26 9.42 -2.12
CA LYS A 181 16.35 8.40 -2.71
C LYS A 181 14.89 8.68 -2.32
N THR A 182 14.36 9.80 -2.79
CA THR A 182 12.91 10.07 -2.92
C THR A 182 12.71 10.68 -4.30
N TYR A 183 12.58 9.84 -5.31
CA TYR A 183 12.52 10.27 -6.70
C TYR A 183 11.17 10.95 -7.00
N PHE A 184 11.14 12.28 -6.92
CA PHE A 184 10.25 13.11 -7.73
C PHE A 184 11.02 13.47 -9.00
N LEU A 185 10.79 12.76 -10.09
CA LEU A 185 11.31 13.15 -11.40
C LEU A 185 10.41 14.26 -11.94
N LEU A 186 10.84 15.51 -11.75
CA LEU A 186 10.37 16.66 -12.51
C LEU A 186 11.39 16.85 -13.63
N ASP A 187 11.07 16.43 -14.85
CA ASP A 187 11.79 16.90 -16.03
C ASP A 187 11.17 18.24 -16.48
N GLU A 188 12.03 19.21 -16.76
CA GLU A 188 11.73 20.59 -17.19
C GLU A 188 10.95 20.69 -18.51
#